data_AF-A0A947RPF0-F1
#
_entry.id   AF-A0A947RPF0-F1
#
_cell.length_a   1.000
_cell.length_b   1.000
_cell.length_c   1.000
_cell.angle_alpha   90.00
_cell.angle_beta   90.00
_cell.angle_gamma   90.00
#
_symmetry.space_group_name_H-M   'P 1'
#
loop_
_entity.id
_entity.type
_entity.pdbx_description
1 polymer ?
#
loop_
_entity_poly.entity_id
_entity_poly.type
_entity_poly.pdbx_seq_one_letter_code
_entity_poly.pdbx_strand_id
1 'polypeptide(L)'
;MSDGARRFDRYFPLIYAAVYAAVALAVQLAWFPVGDLGVETDFYGDLVIAAQRLWHGEFSVLNYPYKGPLTSFALVGVHAVVSLLGGDWYRSGVTLNLICAALFLILLYRLLLRTFNRRVAICATMGVSLAF
;
A
#
# COMPACT_ATOMS: atom_id res chain seq x y z
N MET A 1 -32.70 4.81 -3.40
CA MET A 1 -31.41 5.53 -3.30
C MET A 1 -31.27 6.41 -4.54
N SER A 2 -31.01 7.71 -4.39
CA SER A 2 -30.91 8.60 -5.56
C SER A 2 -29.69 8.28 -6.42
N ASP A 3 -29.70 8.66 -7.70
CA ASP A 3 -28.55 8.43 -8.59
C ASP A 3 -27.29 9.16 -8.13
N GLY A 4 -27.45 10.37 -7.55
CA GLY A 4 -26.35 11.09 -6.92
C GLY A 4 -25.74 10.31 -5.77
N ALA A 5 -26.57 9.69 -4.93
CA ALA A 5 -26.12 8.86 -3.83
C ALA A 5 -25.33 7.62 -4.31
N ARG A 6 -25.75 6.96 -5.39
CA ARG A 6 -25.03 5.82 -5.98
C ARG A 6 -23.70 6.23 -6.60
N ARG A 7 -23.64 7.36 -7.31
CA ARG A 7 -22.40 7.89 -7.89
C ARG A 7 -21.39 8.24 -6.80
N PHE A 8 -21.84 8.91 -5.74
CA PHE A 8 -20.98 9.24 -4.60
C PHE A 8 -20.32 7.98 -4.03
N ASP A 9 -21.09 6.95 -3.69
CA ASP A 9 -20.55 5.72 -3.09
C ASP A 9 -19.58 4.96 -4.00
N ARG A 10 -19.70 5.13 -5.32
CA ARG A 10 -18.79 4.52 -6.29
C ARG A 10 -17.44 5.25 -6.36
N TYR A 11 -17.46 6.58 -6.37
CA TYR A 11 -16.27 7.40 -6.61
C TYR A 11 -15.56 7.85 -5.35
N PHE A 12 -16.30 8.11 -4.26
CA PHE A 12 -15.74 8.56 -2.98
C PHE A 12 -14.54 7.71 -2.51
N PRO A 13 -14.66 6.37 -2.36
CA PRO A 13 -13.53 5.58 -1.86
C PRO A 13 -12.32 5.60 -2.79
N LEU A 14 -12.54 5.69 -4.11
CA LEU A 14 -11.47 5.73 -5.10
C LEU A 14 -10.71 7.06 -5.04
N ILE A 15 -11.44 8.18 -5.06
CA ILE A 15 -10.87 9.52 -5.00
C ILE A 15 -10.18 9.72 -3.65
N TYR A 16 -10.83 9.33 -2.55
CA TYR A 16 -10.25 9.46 -1.22
C TYR A 16 -8.96 8.67 -1.07
N ALA A 17 -8.95 7.39 -1.46
CA ALA A 17 -7.75 6.56 -1.39
C ALA A 17 -6.62 7.07 -2.30
N ALA A 18 -6.94 7.60 -3.49
CA ALA A 18 -5.96 8.20 -4.38
C ALA A 18 -5.35 9.48 -3.79
N VAL A 19 -6.17 10.37 -3.21
CA VAL A 19 -5.69 11.58 -2.52
C VAL A 19 -4.84 11.21 -1.31
N TYR A 20 -5.29 10.26 -0.49
CA TYR A 20 -4.53 9.75 0.65
C TYR A 20 -3.16 9.22 0.22
N ALA A 21 -3.12 8.32 -0.77
CA ALA A 21 -1.88 7.75 -1.26
C ALA A 21 -0.94 8.81 -1.85
N ALA A 22 -1.47 9.79 -2.60
CA ALA A 22 -0.67 10.87 -3.18
C ALA A 22 -0.06 11.77 -2.10
N VAL A 23 -0.85 12.18 -1.09
CA VAL A 23 -0.36 12.99 0.03
C VAL A 23 0.66 12.22 0.85
N ALA A 24 0.37 10.96 1.21
CA ALA A 24 1.29 10.14 1.98
C ALA A 24 2.60 9.85 1.23
N LEU A 25 2.55 9.63 -0.09
CA LEU A 25 3.74 9.48 -0.93
C LEU A 25 4.56 10.77 -0.96
N ALA A 26 3.91 11.92 -1.15
CA ALA A 26 4.60 13.21 -1.14
C ALA A 26 5.28 13.47 0.21
N VAL A 27 4.59 13.14 1.32
CA VAL A 27 5.15 13.25 2.67
C VAL A 27 6.36 12.33 2.85
N GLN A 28 6.23 11.05 2.48
CA GLN A 28 7.31 10.07 2.55
C GLN A 28 8.54 10.52 1.76
N LEU A 29 8.36 10.92 0.50
CA LEU A 29 9.48 11.32 -0.35
C LEU A 29 10.14 12.64 0.08
N ALA A 30 9.37 13.56 0.69
CA ALA A 30 9.89 14.85 1.13
C ALA A 30 10.63 14.78 2.48
N TRP A 31 10.11 14.01 3.44
CA TRP A 31 10.63 13.98 4.82
C TRP A 31 11.38 12.70 5.18
N PHE A 32 11.18 11.61 4.45
CA PHE A 32 11.81 10.31 4.70
C PHE A 32 12.45 9.78 3.40
N PRO A 33 13.48 10.47 2.87
CA PRO A 33 14.09 10.10 1.59
C PRO A 33 14.86 8.78 1.64
N VAL A 34 15.23 8.32 2.83
CA VAL A 34 15.97 7.09 3.10
C VAL A 34 15.30 6.40 4.29
N GLY A 35 15.18 5.08 4.23
CA GLY A 35 14.57 4.30 5.32
C GLY A 35 15.51 4.12 6.51
N ASP A 36 15.76 5.20 7.26
CA ASP A 36 16.49 5.21 8.53
C ASP A 36 15.55 5.28 9.75
N LEU A 37 14.30 5.72 9.58
CA LEU A 37 13.34 5.92 10.67
C LEU A 37 12.17 4.94 10.57
N GLY A 38 12.09 4.01 11.52
CA GLY A 38 10.89 3.19 11.77
C GLY A 38 10.57 2.13 10.73
N VAL A 39 11.48 1.86 9.77
CA VAL A 39 11.34 0.69 8.89
C VAL A 39 11.68 -0.54 9.70
N GLU A 40 10.74 -1.48 9.82
CA GLU A 40 10.96 -2.73 10.52
C GLU A 40 12.20 -3.43 9.97
N THR A 41 13.06 -3.91 10.87
CA THR A 41 14.33 -4.57 10.53
C THR A 41 14.12 -5.78 9.63
N ASP A 42 12.95 -6.38 9.66
CA ASP A 42 12.57 -7.53 8.83
C ASP A 42 12.28 -7.17 7.36
N PHE A 43 11.92 -5.91 7.07
CA PHE A 43 11.74 -5.44 5.70
C PHE A 43 13.08 -5.44 4.97
N TYR A 44 14.10 -4.80 5.56
CA TYR A 44 15.44 -4.77 4.97
C TYR A 44 16.23 -6.07 5.19
N GLY A 45 16.04 -6.73 6.34
CA GLY A 45 16.79 -7.91 6.74
C GLY A 45 16.38 -9.18 5.99
N ASP A 46 15.10 -9.36 5.71
CA ASP A 46 14.59 -10.59 5.09
C ASP A 46 13.89 -10.30 3.75
N LEU A 47 12.94 -9.36 3.75
CA LEU A 47 11.97 -9.24 2.66
C LEU A 47 12.58 -8.63 1.39
N VAL A 48 13.36 -7.54 1.53
CA VAL A 48 14.06 -6.91 0.42
C VAL A 48 15.14 -7.84 -0.14
N ILE A 49 15.87 -8.57 0.72
CA ILE A 49 16.90 -9.50 0.27
C ILE A 49 16.28 -10.65 -0.52
N ALA A 50 15.17 -11.22 -0.04
CA ALA A 50 14.46 -12.26 -0.78
C ALA A 50 13.90 -11.75 -2.12
N ALA A 51 13.37 -10.52 -2.17
CA ALA A 51 12.92 -9.89 -3.40
C ALA A 51 14.06 -9.59 -4.38
N GLN A 52 15.22 -9.15 -3.88
CA GLN A 52 16.43 -8.97 -4.70
C GLN A 52 16.92 -10.29 -5.29
N ARG A 53 16.98 -11.37 -4.50
CA ARG A 53 17.32 -12.70 -5.01
C ARG A 53 16.35 -13.14 -6.11
N LEU A 54 15.05 -13.00 -5.84
CA LEU A 54 14.01 -13.29 -6.82
C LEU A 54 14.15 -12.48 -8.11
N TRP A 55 14.50 -11.19 -8.01
CA TRP A 55 14.77 -10.31 -9.17
C TRP A 55 15.92 -10.81 -10.04
N HIS A 56 16.94 -11.42 -9.45
CA HIS A 56 18.06 -12.04 -10.16
C HIS A 56 17.76 -13.47 -10.64
N GLY A 57 16.53 -13.96 -10.51
CA GLY A 57 16.11 -15.30 -10.90
C GLY A 57 16.39 -16.38 -9.86
N GLU A 58 16.84 -16.01 -8.65
CA GLU A 58 17.10 -16.94 -7.57
C GLU A 58 15.85 -17.16 -6.71
N PHE A 59 15.12 -18.24 -7.01
CA PHE A 59 13.98 -18.66 -6.19
C PHE A 59 14.33 -19.86 -5.31
N SER A 60 14.23 -19.68 -3.99
CA SER A 60 14.39 -20.75 -3.00
C SER A 60 13.34 -20.60 -1.90
N VAL A 61 12.73 -21.72 -1.50
CA VAL A 61 11.80 -21.76 -0.37
C VAL A 61 12.49 -21.32 0.94
N LEU A 62 13.80 -21.56 1.05
CA LEU A 62 14.61 -21.15 2.20
C LEU A 62 14.68 -19.62 2.36
N ASN A 63 14.39 -18.85 1.31
CA ASN A 63 14.33 -17.39 1.38
C ASN A 63 13.01 -16.88 2.02
N TYR A 64 12.05 -17.78 2.32
CA TYR A 64 10.72 -17.43 2.81
C TYR A 64 10.27 -18.24 4.03
N PRO A 65 11.08 -18.34 5.11
CA PRO A 65 10.85 -19.30 6.18
C PRO A 65 9.55 -19.07 6.97
N TYR A 66 9.03 -17.84 7.06
CA TYR A 66 7.89 -17.50 7.92
C TYR A 66 6.74 -16.75 7.24
N LYS A 67 6.98 -16.05 6.12
CA LYS A 67 6.01 -15.11 5.50
C LYS A 67 5.55 -15.51 4.09
N GLY A 68 6.12 -16.58 3.54
CA GLY A 68 5.87 -17.00 2.16
C GLY A 68 6.38 -15.99 1.10
N PRO A 69 6.28 -16.31 -0.20
CA PRO A 69 6.90 -15.51 -1.25
C PRO A 69 6.03 -14.36 -1.78
N LEU A 70 4.75 -14.29 -1.38
CA LEU A 70 3.78 -13.37 -1.96
C LEU A 70 4.21 -11.90 -1.86
N THR A 71 4.72 -11.48 -0.71
CA THR A 71 5.16 -10.09 -0.53
C THR A 71 6.39 -9.77 -1.37
N SER A 72 7.30 -10.72 -1.57
CA SER A 72 8.46 -10.54 -2.44
C SER A 72 8.08 -10.49 -3.92
N PHE A 73 7.11 -11.30 -4.36
CA PHE A 73 6.55 -11.20 -5.71
C PHE A 73 5.90 -9.83 -5.95
N ALA A 74 5.08 -9.36 -5.01
CA ALA A 74 4.45 -8.05 -5.09
C ALA A 74 5.51 -6.93 -5.13
N LEU A 75 6.54 -7.02 -4.27
CA LEU A 75 7.62 -6.04 -4.22
C LEU A 75 8.44 -6.02 -5.52
N VAL A 76 8.76 -7.18 -6.09
CA VAL A 76 9.41 -7.29 -7.41
C VAL A 76 8.56 -6.65 -8.51
N GLY A 77 7.25 -6.91 -8.52
CA GLY A 77 6.34 -6.31 -9.49
C GLY A 77 6.28 -4.78 -9.39
N VAL A 78 6.22 -4.24 -8.17
CA VAL A 78 6.28 -2.78 -7.95
C VAL A 78 7.64 -2.23 -8.32
N HIS A 79 8.73 -2.90 -7.94
CA HIS A 79 10.08 -2.48 -8.26
C HIS A 79 10.33 -2.42 -9.77
N ALA A 80 9.78 -3.34 -10.55
CA ALA A 80 9.86 -3.32 -12.01
C ALA A 80 9.32 -2.02 -12.63
N VAL A 81 8.32 -1.39 -12.01
CA VAL A 81 7.74 -0.13 -12.48
C VAL A 81 8.47 1.08 -11.88
N VAL A 82 8.76 1.03 -10.59
CA VAL A 82 9.39 2.13 -9.84
C VAL A 82 10.85 2.35 -10.26
N SER A 83 11.58 1.29 -10.60
CA SER A 83 12.96 1.37 -11.08
C SER A 83 13.09 2.10 -12.42
N LEU A 84 12.07 2.04 -13.29
CA LEU A 84 12.04 2.81 -14.55
C LEU A 84 12.04 4.32 -14.31
N LEU A 85 11.59 4.76 -13.13
CA LEU A 85 11.59 6.16 -12.71
C LEU A 85 12.82 6.52 -11.85
N GLY A 86 13.83 5.63 -11.81
CA GLY A 86 15.03 5.80 -10.98
C GLY A 86 14.79 5.55 -9.49
N GLY A 87 13.71 4.85 -9.12
CA GLY A 87 13.45 4.47 -7.74
C GLY A 87 14.21 3.24 -7.28
N ASP A 88 14.55 3.20 -5.99
CA ASP A 88 15.23 2.08 -5.34
C ASP A 88 14.24 1.09 -4.68
N TRP A 89 14.78 0.07 -4.02
CA TRP A 89 13.99 -0.93 -3.27
C TRP A 89 13.20 -0.32 -2.11
N TYR A 90 13.72 0.75 -1.49
CA TYR A 90 13.02 1.43 -0.41
C TYR A 90 11.77 2.14 -0.92
N ARG A 91 11.90 2.96 -1.97
CA ARG A 91 10.79 3.63 -2.64
C ARG A 91 9.77 2.63 -3.19
N SER A 92 10.24 1.48 -3.66
CA SER A 92 9.37 0.37 -4.09
C SER A 92 8.57 -0.19 -2.92
N GLY A 93 9.18 -0.38 -1.75
CA GLY A 93 8.51 -0.77 -0.51
C GLY A 93 7.45 0.24 -0.06
N VAL A 94 7.81 1.52 0.00
CA VAL A 94 6.89 2.62 0.34
C VAL A 94 5.71 2.64 -0.63
N THR A 95 5.98 2.53 -1.93
CA THR A 95 4.95 2.51 -2.96
C THR A 95 4.01 1.32 -2.79
N LEU A 96 4.55 0.11 -2.57
CA LEU A 96 3.75 -1.09 -2.32
C LEU A 96 2.86 -0.91 -1.08
N ASN A 97 3.42 -0.39 0.02
CA ASN A 97 2.67 -0.12 1.24
C ASN A 97 1.49 0.83 1.00
N LEU A 98 1.72 1.93 0.26
CA LEU A 98 0.67 2.90 -0.06
C LEU A 98 -0.39 2.35 -1.01
N ILE A 99 -0.02 1.51 -1.97
CA ILE A 99 -0.98 0.78 -2.81
C ILE A 99 -1.86 -0.13 -1.94
N CYS A 100 -1.26 -0.90 -1.03
CA CYS A 100 -1.99 -1.76 -0.11
C CYS A 100 -2.92 -0.96 0.81
N ALA A 101 -2.47 0.16 1.37
CA ALA A 101 -3.27 1.05 2.19
C ALA A 101 -4.45 1.64 1.41
N ALA A 102 -4.23 2.10 0.18
CA ALA A 102 -5.28 2.63 -0.68
C ALA A 102 -6.35 1.56 -1.02
N LEU A 103 -5.91 0.36 -1.38
CA LEU A 103 -6.80 -0.79 -1.63
C LEU A 103 -7.60 -1.15 -0.36
N PHE A 104 -6.94 -1.17 0.79
CA PHE A 104 -7.59 -1.42 2.07
C PHE A 104 -8.68 -0.38 2.36
N LEU A 105 -8.41 0.92 2.21
CA LEU A 105 -9.40 1.98 2.42
C LEU A 105 -10.61 1.85 1.48
N ILE A 106 -10.38 1.49 0.22
CA ILE A 106 -11.47 1.24 -0.75
C ILE A 106 -12.34 0.08 -0.30
N LEU A 107 -11.72 -1.04 0.09
CA LEU A 107 -12.43 -2.23 0.53
C LEU A 107 -13.15 -2.00 1.86
N LEU A 108 -12.52 -1.31 2.81
CA LEU A 108 -13.09 -0.94 4.10
C LEU A 108 -14.36 -0.11 3.91
N TYR A 109 -14.32 0.95 3.10
CA TYR A 109 -15.51 1.76 2.81
C TYR A 109 -16.64 0.90 2.23
N ARG A 110 -16.34 0.06 1.24
CA ARG A 110 -17.32 -0.81 0.58
C ARG A 110 -17.92 -1.83 1.54
N LEU A 111 -17.11 -2.40 2.43
CA LEU A 111 -17.56 -3.34 3.45
C LEU A 111 -18.49 -2.63 4.44
N LEU A 112 -18.09 -1.47 4.95
CA LEU A 112 -18.88 -0.68 5.89
C LEU A 112 -20.20 -0.19 5.29
N LEU A 113 -20.22 0.14 4.00
CA LEU A 113 -21.47 0.52 3.31
C LEU A 113 -22.44 -0.65 3.16
N ARG A 114 -21.95 -1.91 3.19
CA ARG A 114 -22.82 -3.10 3.17
C ARG A 114 -23.46 -3.41 4.52
N THR A 115 -22.80 -3.04 5.61
CA THR A 115 -23.23 -3.36 6.98
C THR A 115 -23.86 -2.18 7.72
N PHE A 116 -23.44 -0.96 7.39
CA PHE A 116 -23.83 0.29 8.06
C PHE A 116 -24.30 1.34 7.05
N ASN A 117 -24.70 2.50 7.57
CA ASN A 117 -25.06 3.64 6.74
C ASN A 117 -23.81 4.35 6.18
N ARG A 118 -24.02 5.16 5.14
CA ARG A 118 -22.95 5.94 4.48
C ARG A 118 -22.15 6.82 5.45
N ARG A 119 -22.81 7.46 6.41
CA ARG A 119 -22.14 8.40 7.33
C ARG A 119 -21.10 7.66 8.17
N VAL A 120 -21.46 6.50 8.71
CA VAL A 120 -20.55 5.62 9.45
C VAL A 120 -19.41 5.16 8.56
N ALA A 121 -19.70 4.73 7.32
CA ALA A 121 -18.66 4.32 6.37
C ALA A 121 -17.63 5.42 6.09
N ILE A 122 -18.08 6.66 5.82
CA ILE A 122 -17.19 7.82 5.61
C ILE A 122 -16.36 8.08 6.86
N CYS A 123 -16.99 8.25 8.02
CA CYS A 123 -16.30 8.62 9.25
C CYS A 123 -15.27 7.56 9.67
N ALA A 124 -15.61 6.28 9.56
CA ALA A 124 -14.68 5.20 9.90
C ALA A 124 -13.52 5.08 8.91
N THR A 125 -13.76 5.19 7.59
CA THR A 125 -12.66 5.20 6.60
C THR A 125 -11.71 6.37 6.83
N MET A 126 -12.23 7.57 7.09
CA MET A 126 -11.40 8.74 7.39
C MET A 126 -10.66 8.57 8.73
N GLY A 127 -11.35 8.12 9.77
CA GLY A 127 -10.76 7.91 11.09
C GLY A 127 -9.63 6.88 11.06
N VAL A 128 -9.81 5.77 10.38
CA VAL A 128 -8.77 4.74 10.23
C VAL A 128 -7.57 5.27 9.45
N SER A 129 -7.78 6.07 8.40
CA SER A 129 -6.66 6.64 7.63
C SER A 129 -5.80 7.65 8.39
N LEU A 130 -6.31 8.22 9.49
CA LEU A 130 -5.59 9.18 10.33
C LEU A 130 -4.88 8.52 11.52
N ALA A 131 -5.18 7.24 11.79
CA ALA A 131 -4.56 6.48 12.87
C ALA A 131 -3.17 5.91 12.50
N PHE A 132 -2.79 6.04 11.23
CA PHE A 132 -1.51 5.61 10.64
C PHE A 132 -0.81 6.82 10.03
#